data_AF-A0ABD3Q4N5-F1
#
_entry.id   AF-A0ABD3Q4N5-F1
#
_cell.length_a   1.000
_cell.length_b   1.000
_cell.length_c   1.000
_cell.angle_alpha   90.00
_cell.angle_beta   90.00
_cell.angle_gamma   90.00
#
_symmetry.space_group_name_H-M   'P 1'
#
loop_
_entity.id
_entity.type
_entity.pdbx_description
1 polymer ?
#
loop_
_entity_poly.entity_id
_entity_poly.type
_entity_poly.pdbx_seq_one_letter_code
_entity_poly.pdbx_strand_id
1 'polypeptide(L)'
;MSAAAARRKKQLANRKAAADPVQTRLDALLSDPTLVEESVAYEALQLAQSSVRRNVKIGNFPQAVEVAYSSSLGLLSKSGRVSVSSQLLAELVKVLVETHTAYTEEWGQKFACLDEAYRTALDSDTSMDPTERGRLQRLHLQFLRKGLKWSNDLGSTRHGALAMHALIGDHYWNMSCDQAVISADAEKGPAKSSADTEDDEFDEEDSEAGLRNEAVTHYALAEKTSLILEKLKSLPGPTDEESKLGHTCPPCQRDALLTRSVLSLLAIENLKDATTLVSSFAKEIETRTADELKKSYLDKTDGKAPSHIMFCSMLLRICEKDVKTAPLFTWLVRNFGAELGTMHNPEKIKSYTTKIGKVYFDIQPPPSMMAMMENMMGMMGGGGMGGGMNPAMMQNMMAAMGGGM
;
A
#
# COMPACT_ATOMS: atom_id res chain seq x y z
N MET A 1 14.44 37.62 -43.82
CA MET A 1 15.08 36.52 -43.06
C MET A 1 16.56 36.44 -43.45
N SER A 2 17.48 36.48 -42.48
CA SER A 2 18.93 36.37 -42.74
C SER A 2 19.32 34.97 -43.23
N ALA A 3 20.30 34.86 -44.13
CA ALA A 3 20.83 33.58 -44.62
C ALA A 3 21.34 32.67 -43.50
N ALA A 4 21.77 33.24 -42.36
CA ALA A 4 22.17 32.49 -41.17
C ALA A 4 20.97 31.85 -40.45
N ALA A 5 19.82 32.52 -40.42
CA ALA A 5 18.58 31.98 -39.85
C ALA A 5 18.02 30.84 -40.72
N ALA A 6 18.12 30.97 -42.05
CA ALA A 6 17.73 29.91 -42.98
C ALA A 6 18.63 28.67 -42.88
N ARG A 7 19.96 28.85 -42.70
CA ARG A 7 20.90 27.74 -42.47
C ARG A 7 20.68 27.05 -41.12
N ARG A 8 20.43 27.79 -40.04
CA ARG A 8 20.06 27.20 -38.73
C ARG A 8 18.75 26.41 -38.81
N LYS A 9 17.73 26.95 -39.49
CA LYS A 9 16.44 26.26 -39.67
C LYS A 9 16.60 24.99 -40.53
N LYS A 10 17.43 25.02 -41.56
CA LYS A 10 17.78 23.86 -42.40
C LYS A 10 18.62 22.82 -41.66
N GLN A 11 19.57 23.22 -40.82
CA GLN A 11 20.33 22.30 -39.95
C GLN A 11 19.47 21.66 -38.87
N LEU A 12 18.55 22.41 -38.25
CA LEU A 12 17.57 21.89 -37.29
C LEU A 12 16.57 20.93 -37.96
N ALA A 13 16.13 21.23 -39.18
CA ALA A 13 15.26 20.36 -39.96
C ALA A 13 15.99 19.07 -40.42
N ASN A 14 17.25 19.17 -40.87
CA ASN A 14 18.05 18.00 -41.24
C ASN A 14 18.43 17.13 -40.03
N ARG A 15 18.62 17.72 -38.84
CA ARG A 15 18.79 16.97 -37.58
C ARG A 15 17.52 16.26 -37.13
N LYS A 16 16.33 16.78 -37.48
CA LYS A 16 15.04 16.10 -37.25
C LYS A 16 14.78 14.97 -38.26
N ALA A 17 15.43 14.99 -39.42
CA ALA A 17 15.21 14.02 -40.49
C ALA A 17 16.18 12.82 -40.49
N ALA A 18 17.32 12.91 -39.79
CA ALA A 18 18.21 11.78 -39.60
C ALA A 18 17.72 10.92 -38.43
N ALA A 19 17.46 9.63 -38.67
CA ALA A 19 17.12 8.65 -37.64
C ALA A 19 18.14 8.73 -36.49
N ASP A 20 17.65 8.70 -35.25
CA ASP A 20 18.50 8.81 -34.08
C ASP A 20 19.44 7.58 -34.03
N PRO A 21 20.78 7.76 -34.11
CA PRO A 21 21.72 6.63 -34.08
C PRO A 21 21.63 5.81 -32.79
N VAL A 22 21.30 6.46 -31.66
CA VAL A 22 21.14 5.77 -30.37
C VAL A 22 19.91 4.87 -30.40
N GLN A 23 18.77 5.41 -30.88
CA GLN A 23 17.54 4.63 -31.02
C GLN A 23 17.72 3.48 -32.02
N THR A 24 18.37 3.74 -33.15
CA THR A 24 18.63 2.71 -34.17
C THR A 24 19.47 1.56 -33.60
N ARG A 25 20.50 1.87 -32.80
CA ARG A 25 21.31 0.85 -32.13
C ARG A 25 20.52 0.10 -31.07
N LEU A 26 19.71 0.81 -30.28
CA LEU A 26 18.84 0.19 -29.29
C LEU A 26 17.84 -0.78 -29.93
N ASP A 27 17.15 -0.37 -30.99
CA ASP A 27 16.18 -1.20 -31.71
C ASP A 27 16.85 -2.46 -32.30
N ALA A 28 18.09 -2.32 -32.78
CA ALA A 28 18.89 -3.45 -33.25
C ALA A 28 19.23 -4.43 -32.12
N LEU A 29 19.68 -3.94 -30.95
CA LEU A 29 19.97 -4.80 -29.79
C LEU A 29 18.71 -5.47 -29.24
N LEU A 30 17.59 -4.75 -29.14
CA LEU A 30 16.31 -5.31 -28.69
C LEU A 30 15.74 -6.36 -29.66
N SER A 31 16.28 -6.44 -30.87
CA SER A 31 15.94 -7.46 -31.88
C SER A 31 17.00 -8.55 -32.01
N ASP A 32 18.11 -8.43 -31.28
CA ASP A 32 19.24 -9.36 -31.33
C ASP A 32 18.89 -10.66 -30.57
N PRO A 33 19.04 -11.84 -31.18
CA PRO A 33 18.85 -13.12 -30.49
C PRO A 33 19.77 -13.32 -29.27
N THR A 34 20.92 -12.65 -29.24
CA THR A 34 21.89 -12.70 -28.13
C THR A 34 21.51 -11.79 -26.96
N LEU A 35 20.36 -11.10 -27.00
CA LEU A 35 19.87 -10.25 -25.90
C LEU A 35 19.72 -11.01 -24.57
N VAL A 36 19.63 -12.33 -24.59
CA VAL A 36 19.67 -13.20 -23.39
C VAL A 36 21.01 -13.16 -22.63
N GLU A 37 22.09 -12.75 -23.30
CA GLU A 37 23.40 -12.53 -22.71
C GLU A 37 23.40 -11.27 -21.86
N GLU A 38 23.94 -11.36 -20.65
CA GLU A 38 23.92 -10.26 -19.67
C GLU A 38 24.61 -8.99 -20.18
N SER A 39 25.74 -9.14 -20.88
CA SER A 39 26.49 -8.04 -21.48
C SER A 39 25.65 -7.27 -22.50
N VAL A 40 24.91 -7.98 -23.36
CA VAL A 40 24.06 -7.41 -24.41
C VAL A 40 22.83 -6.76 -23.80
N ALA A 41 22.18 -7.41 -22.83
CA ALA A 41 21.06 -6.84 -22.08
C ALA A 41 21.45 -5.54 -21.36
N TYR A 42 22.66 -5.49 -20.77
CA TYR A 42 23.17 -4.30 -20.10
C TYR A 42 23.50 -3.18 -21.10
N GLU A 43 24.09 -3.49 -22.25
CA GLU A 43 24.30 -2.49 -23.32
C GLU A 43 22.95 -1.88 -23.76
N ALA A 44 21.94 -2.73 -23.98
CA ALA A 44 20.60 -2.28 -24.33
C ALA A 44 19.98 -1.39 -23.24
N LEU A 45 20.13 -1.73 -21.95
CA LEU A 45 19.70 -0.90 -20.82
C LEU A 45 20.33 0.50 -20.86
N GLN A 46 21.65 0.59 -21.05
CA GLN A 46 22.37 1.86 -21.07
C GLN A 46 21.94 2.74 -22.25
N LEU A 47 21.73 2.15 -23.43
CA LEU A 47 21.22 2.87 -24.60
C LEU A 47 19.77 3.32 -24.41
N ALA A 48 18.92 2.51 -23.77
CA ALA A 48 17.56 2.89 -23.42
C ALA A 48 17.54 4.09 -22.48
N GLN A 49 18.30 4.06 -21.38
CA GLN A 49 18.42 5.18 -20.45
C GLN A 49 18.91 6.47 -21.15
N SER A 50 19.93 6.34 -22.01
CA SER A 50 20.45 7.46 -22.81
C SER A 50 19.39 8.04 -23.76
N SER A 51 18.65 7.18 -24.47
CA SER A 51 17.57 7.60 -25.39
C SER A 51 16.42 8.30 -24.64
N VAL A 52 16.00 7.76 -23.50
CA VAL A 52 15.01 8.37 -22.60
C VAL A 52 15.44 9.77 -22.20
N ARG A 53 16.64 9.90 -21.61
CA ARG A 53 17.16 11.18 -21.10
C ARG A 53 17.34 12.21 -22.20
N ARG A 54 17.75 11.79 -23.39
CA ARG A 54 17.81 12.65 -24.57
C ARG A 54 16.44 13.17 -24.97
N ASN A 55 15.42 12.29 -25.05
CA ASN A 55 14.06 12.68 -25.43
C ASN A 55 13.46 13.65 -24.40
N VAL A 56 13.69 13.43 -23.09
CA VAL A 56 13.32 14.40 -22.04
C VAL A 56 14.01 15.75 -22.29
N LYS A 57 15.32 15.77 -22.51
CA LYS A 57 16.10 17.01 -22.69
C LYS A 57 15.65 17.84 -23.90
N ILE A 58 15.19 17.21 -24.98
CA ILE A 58 14.69 17.91 -26.17
C ILE A 58 13.19 18.24 -26.09
N GLY A 59 12.52 17.91 -24.98
CA GLY A 59 11.09 18.15 -24.78
C GLY A 59 10.18 17.17 -25.51
N ASN A 60 10.69 16.04 -25.99
CA ASN A 60 9.90 14.99 -26.65
C ASN A 60 9.41 13.97 -25.62
N PHE A 61 8.56 14.42 -24.69
CA PHE A 61 8.10 13.60 -23.57
C PHE A 61 7.34 12.33 -23.98
N PRO A 62 6.41 12.34 -24.96
CA PRO A 62 5.73 11.12 -25.37
C PRO A 62 6.70 10.03 -25.82
N GLN A 63 7.74 10.40 -26.58
CA GLN A 63 8.77 9.45 -27.00
C GLN A 63 9.64 8.99 -25.84
N ALA A 64 10.00 9.88 -24.90
CA ALA A 64 10.81 9.49 -23.74
C ALA A 64 10.15 8.37 -22.93
N VAL A 65 8.85 8.55 -22.67
CA VAL A 65 8.05 7.59 -21.92
C VAL A 65 7.83 6.30 -22.73
N GLU A 66 7.55 6.42 -24.03
CA GLU A 66 7.35 5.25 -24.90
C GLU A 66 8.63 4.41 -25.04
N VAL A 67 9.81 5.04 -25.14
CA VAL A 67 11.09 4.32 -25.16
C VAL A 67 11.33 3.60 -23.84
N ALA A 68 11.06 4.24 -22.70
CA ALA A 68 11.20 3.62 -21.38
C ALA A 68 10.29 2.40 -21.24
N TYR A 69 9.03 2.50 -21.67
CA TYR A 69 8.06 1.41 -21.66
C TYR A 69 8.46 0.26 -22.59
N SER A 70 8.60 0.54 -23.90
CA SER A 70 8.84 -0.47 -24.93
C SER A 70 10.17 -1.20 -24.73
N SER A 71 11.21 -0.49 -24.27
CA SER A 71 12.51 -1.11 -23.95
C SER A 71 12.43 -1.97 -22.69
N SER A 72 11.68 -1.56 -21.65
CA SER A 72 11.47 -2.40 -20.46
C SER A 72 10.75 -3.68 -20.83
N LEU A 73 9.68 -3.58 -21.62
CA LEU A 73 8.93 -4.73 -22.09
C LEU A 73 9.79 -5.64 -22.98
N GLY A 74 10.57 -5.06 -23.90
CA GLY A 74 11.50 -5.79 -24.75
C GLY A 74 12.55 -6.57 -23.95
N LEU A 75 13.15 -5.94 -22.94
CA LEU A 75 14.10 -6.60 -22.06
C LEU A 75 13.44 -7.73 -21.27
N LEU A 76 12.26 -7.52 -20.68
CA LEU A 76 11.55 -8.57 -19.94
C LEU A 76 11.19 -9.75 -20.84
N SER A 77 10.48 -9.49 -21.94
CA SER A 77 9.89 -10.54 -22.78
C SER A 77 10.89 -11.27 -23.66
N LYS A 78 12.03 -10.65 -24.02
CA LYS A 78 13.01 -11.26 -24.95
C LYS A 78 14.29 -11.71 -24.26
N SER A 79 14.79 -10.97 -23.27
CA SER A 79 16.02 -11.35 -22.56
C SER A 79 15.77 -12.30 -21.39
N GLY A 80 14.58 -12.23 -20.77
CA GLY A 80 14.29 -12.89 -19.49
C GLY A 80 15.05 -12.32 -18.29
N ARG A 81 15.89 -11.29 -18.47
CA ARG A 81 16.75 -10.70 -17.43
C ARG A 81 15.96 -9.70 -16.59
N VAL A 82 15.31 -10.22 -15.55
CA VAL A 82 14.48 -9.46 -14.62
C VAL A 82 15.26 -8.36 -13.88
N SER A 83 16.48 -8.65 -13.42
CA SER A 83 17.32 -7.68 -12.68
C SER A 83 17.68 -6.45 -13.51
N VAL A 84 18.11 -6.64 -14.77
CA VAL A 84 18.42 -5.55 -15.71
C VAL A 84 17.16 -4.73 -16.00
N SER A 85 16.06 -5.41 -16.29
CA SER A 85 14.78 -4.76 -16.62
C SER A 85 14.23 -3.93 -15.47
N SER A 86 14.42 -4.38 -14.22
CA SER A 86 13.94 -3.67 -13.03
C SER A 86 14.52 -2.26 -12.89
N GLN A 87 15.76 -2.03 -13.35
CA GLN A 87 16.36 -0.70 -13.35
C GLN A 87 15.64 0.26 -14.31
N LEU A 88 15.20 -0.24 -15.47
CA LEU A 88 14.49 0.56 -16.45
C LEU A 88 13.02 0.77 -16.06
N LEU A 89 12.39 -0.18 -15.35
CA LEU A 89 11.07 -0.01 -14.75
C LEU A 89 11.06 1.11 -13.70
N ALA A 90 12.07 1.15 -12.84
CA ALA A 90 12.23 2.25 -11.87
C ALA A 90 12.41 3.61 -12.58
N GLU A 91 13.13 3.61 -13.70
CA GLU A 91 13.31 4.80 -14.53
C GLU A 91 12.02 5.24 -15.24
N LEU A 92 11.21 4.30 -15.74
CA LEU A 92 9.93 4.58 -16.38
C LEU A 92 9.02 5.41 -15.47
N VAL A 93 8.86 5.02 -14.20
CA VAL A 93 8.00 5.77 -13.27
C VAL A 93 8.57 7.17 -12.99
N LYS A 94 9.90 7.29 -12.85
CA LYS A 94 10.55 8.62 -12.68
C LYS A 94 10.26 9.53 -13.86
N VAL A 95 10.37 9.01 -15.09
CA VAL A 95 10.13 9.79 -16.31
C VAL A 95 8.66 10.16 -16.45
N LEU A 96 7.73 9.25 -16.10
CA LEU A 96 6.30 9.55 -16.08
C LEU A 96 5.99 10.75 -15.16
N VAL A 97 6.58 10.78 -13.97
CA VAL A 97 6.44 11.89 -13.01
C VAL A 97 7.11 13.18 -13.53
N GLU A 98 8.37 13.11 -13.95
CA GLU A 98 9.16 14.26 -14.42
C GLU A 98 8.54 14.94 -15.64
N THR A 99 7.95 14.15 -16.54
CA THR A 99 7.29 14.65 -17.75
C THR A 99 5.84 15.06 -17.53
N HIS A 100 5.32 14.95 -16.30
CA HIS A 100 3.92 15.17 -15.97
C HIS A 100 2.96 14.38 -16.86
N THR A 101 3.34 13.14 -17.20
CA THR A 101 2.47 12.27 -18.00
C THR A 101 1.29 11.85 -17.13
N ALA A 102 0.08 12.21 -17.57
CA ALA A 102 -1.15 11.86 -16.87
C ALA A 102 -1.40 10.35 -16.95
N TYR A 103 -1.98 9.80 -15.89
CA TYR A 103 -2.47 8.42 -15.91
C TYR A 103 -3.68 8.31 -16.85
N THR A 104 -3.70 7.24 -17.65
CA THR A 104 -4.81 6.87 -18.54
C THR A 104 -5.07 5.36 -18.42
N GLU A 105 -6.22 4.89 -18.92
CA GLU A 105 -6.50 3.45 -18.99
C GLU A 105 -5.47 2.70 -19.85
N GLU A 106 -4.96 3.32 -20.92
CA GLU A 106 -3.86 2.77 -21.73
C GLU A 106 -2.61 2.54 -20.87
N TRP A 107 -2.26 3.48 -19.99
CA TRP A 107 -1.16 3.27 -19.06
C TRP A 107 -1.44 2.16 -18.06
N GLY A 108 -2.68 2.03 -17.58
CA GLY A 108 -3.09 0.87 -16.78
C GLY A 108 -2.81 -0.46 -17.49
N GLN A 109 -3.14 -0.56 -18.79
CA GLN A 109 -2.84 -1.73 -19.61
C GLN A 109 -1.33 -1.94 -19.81
N LYS A 110 -0.58 -0.87 -20.06
CA LYS A 110 0.89 -0.94 -20.18
C LYS A 110 1.54 -1.49 -18.91
N PHE A 111 1.12 -1.04 -17.72
CA PHE A 111 1.60 -1.60 -16.45
C PHE A 111 1.21 -3.06 -16.26
N ALA A 112 0.00 -3.46 -16.68
CA ALA A 112 -0.41 -4.87 -16.64
C ALA A 112 0.47 -5.74 -17.56
N CYS A 113 0.80 -5.27 -18.76
CA CYS A 113 1.73 -5.99 -19.65
C CYS A 113 3.14 -6.11 -19.05
N LEU A 114 3.63 -5.06 -18.38
CA LEU A 114 4.94 -5.12 -17.71
C LEU A 114 4.92 -6.09 -16.53
N ASP A 115 3.84 -6.10 -15.74
CA ASP A 115 3.65 -7.04 -14.64
C ASP A 115 3.65 -8.50 -15.11
N GLU A 116 2.86 -8.81 -16.13
CA GLU A 116 2.78 -10.15 -16.71
C GLU A 116 4.13 -10.60 -17.29
N ALA A 117 4.82 -9.70 -18.03
CA ALA A 117 6.13 -9.97 -18.57
C ALA A 117 7.19 -10.17 -17.47
N TYR A 118 7.10 -9.41 -16.37
CA TYR A 118 7.98 -9.56 -15.21
C TYR A 118 7.82 -10.92 -14.56
N ARG A 119 6.57 -11.30 -14.23
CA ARG A 119 6.27 -12.60 -13.63
C ARG A 119 6.70 -13.75 -14.53
N THR A 120 6.38 -13.67 -15.81
CA THR A 120 6.78 -14.69 -16.80
C THR A 120 8.30 -14.84 -16.87
N ALA A 121 9.04 -13.72 -16.93
CA ALA A 121 10.49 -13.75 -16.95
C ALA A 121 11.07 -14.35 -15.66
N LEU A 122 10.53 -13.95 -14.50
CA LEU A 122 10.97 -14.46 -13.19
C LEU A 122 10.70 -15.95 -13.02
N ASP A 123 9.54 -16.44 -13.45
CA ASP A 123 9.15 -17.85 -13.35
C ASP A 123 9.84 -18.74 -14.39
N SER A 124 10.28 -18.17 -15.51
CA SER A 124 11.04 -18.89 -16.53
C SER A 124 12.47 -19.24 -16.11
N ASP A 125 13.05 -18.50 -15.16
CA ASP A 125 14.38 -18.78 -14.63
C ASP A 125 14.32 -19.78 -13.47
N THR A 126 14.32 -21.06 -13.81
CA THR A 126 14.31 -22.16 -12.83
C THR A 126 15.63 -22.33 -12.10
N SER A 127 16.68 -21.59 -12.47
CA SER A 127 18.02 -21.66 -11.88
C SER A 127 18.29 -20.55 -10.87
N MET A 128 17.36 -19.62 -10.71
CA MET A 128 17.49 -18.47 -9.85
C MET A 128 17.58 -18.87 -8.38
N ASP A 129 18.55 -18.28 -7.67
CA ASP A 129 18.66 -18.42 -6.22
C ASP A 129 17.41 -17.87 -5.52
N PRO A 130 16.86 -18.54 -4.49
CA PRO A 130 15.68 -18.07 -3.76
C PRO A 130 15.84 -16.66 -3.18
N THR A 131 17.01 -16.31 -2.66
CA THR A 131 17.27 -14.97 -2.11
C THR A 131 17.15 -13.91 -3.19
N GLU A 132 17.72 -14.18 -4.36
CA GLU A 132 17.62 -13.28 -5.53
C GLU A 132 16.18 -13.19 -6.03
N ARG A 133 15.45 -14.31 -6.10
CA ARG A 133 14.03 -14.33 -6.47
C ARG A 133 13.19 -13.46 -5.53
N GLY A 134 13.38 -13.62 -4.22
CA GLY A 134 12.69 -12.81 -3.22
C GLY A 134 13.02 -11.32 -3.34
N ARG A 135 14.31 -10.98 -3.55
CA ARG A 135 14.76 -9.60 -3.79
C ARG A 135 14.10 -8.98 -5.02
N LEU A 136 14.02 -9.71 -6.13
CA LEU A 136 13.41 -9.24 -7.37
C LEU A 136 11.90 -9.03 -7.20
N GLN A 137 11.20 -9.92 -6.49
CA GLN A 137 9.77 -9.70 -6.18
C GLN A 137 9.54 -8.42 -5.37
N ARG A 138 10.38 -8.14 -4.35
CA ARG A 138 10.30 -6.88 -3.59
C ARG A 138 10.61 -5.66 -4.47
N LEU A 139 11.57 -5.77 -5.39
CA LEU A 139 11.88 -4.70 -6.33
C LEU A 139 10.73 -4.41 -7.31
N HIS A 140 10.03 -5.45 -7.77
CA HIS A 140 8.81 -5.28 -8.57
C HIS A 140 7.68 -4.63 -7.78
N LEU A 141 7.50 -5.04 -6.51
CA LEU A 141 6.53 -4.40 -5.61
C LEU A 141 6.81 -2.90 -5.46
N GLN A 142 8.08 -2.51 -5.30
CA GLN A 142 8.48 -1.10 -5.26
C GLN A 142 8.14 -0.35 -6.54
N PHE A 143 8.35 -0.98 -7.70
CA PHE A 143 7.95 -0.41 -8.99
C PHE A 143 6.43 -0.18 -9.04
N LEU A 144 5.63 -1.18 -8.67
CA LEU A 144 4.16 -1.06 -8.67
C LEU A 144 3.67 0.01 -7.68
N ARG A 145 4.24 0.06 -6.46
CA ARG A 145 3.95 1.10 -5.45
C ARG A 145 4.23 2.51 -5.98
N LYS A 146 5.39 2.71 -6.63
CA LYS A 146 5.72 3.98 -7.28
C LYS A 146 4.75 4.30 -8.41
N GLY A 147 4.34 3.30 -9.19
CA GLY A 147 3.30 3.44 -10.22
C GLY A 147 1.93 3.84 -9.64
N LEU A 148 1.53 3.26 -8.51
CA LEU A 148 0.30 3.63 -7.81
C LEU A 148 0.38 5.08 -7.32
N LYS A 149 1.48 5.47 -6.67
CA LYS A 149 1.71 6.85 -6.25
C LYS A 149 1.62 7.82 -7.44
N TRP A 150 2.29 7.51 -8.55
CA TRP A 150 2.18 8.29 -9.78
C TRP A 150 0.74 8.39 -10.28
N SER A 151 -0.02 7.28 -10.28
CA SER A 151 -1.43 7.28 -10.70
C SER A 151 -2.34 8.07 -9.77
N ASN A 152 -2.00 8.18 -8.48
CA ASN A 152 -2.70 9.04 -7.53
C ASN A 152 -2.37 10.52 -7.76
N ASP A 153 -1.08 10.83 -7.97
CA ASP A 153 -0.59 12.20 -8.07
C ASP A 153 -0.95 12.84 -9.43
N LEU A 154 -1.01 12.04 -10.51
CA LEU A 154 -1.27 12.49 -11.89
C LEU A 154 -2.46 11.77 -12.56
N GLY A 155 -3.38 11.20 -11.78
CA GLY A 155 -4.62 10.59 -12.28
C GLY A 155 -5.89 11.24 -11.74
N SER A 156 -7.04 10.71 -12.16
CA SER A 156 -8.36 11.22 -11.74
C SER A 156 -8.93 10.54 -10.50
N THR A 157 -8.39 9.38 -10.13
CA THR A 157 -8.94 8.56 -9.04
C THR A 157 -8.27 8.89 -7.72
N ARG A 158 -9.08 9.27 -6.73
CA ARG A 158 -8.63 9.48 -5.36
C ARG A 158 -8.04 8.18 -4.81
N HIS A 159 -6.83 8.24 -4.26
CA HIS A 159 -6.05 7.10 -3.75
C HIS A 159 -5.32 6.28 -4.82
N GLY A 160 -5.38 6.68 -6.09
CA GLY A 160 -4.70 6.00 -7.20
C GLY A 160 -5.64 5.12 -8.02
N ALA A 161 -5.16 4.66 -9.16
CA ALA A 161 -5.99 3.95 -10.12
C ALA A 161 -6.35 2.53 -9.65
N LEU A 162 -7.60 2.12 -9.88
CA LEU A 162 -8.12 0.80 -9.52
C LEU A 162 -7.28 -0.33 -10.15
N ALA A 163 -6.85 -0.17 -11.40
CA ALA A 163 -6.01 -1.15 -12.08
C ALA A 163 -4.64 -1.31 -11.40
N MET A 164 -4.06 -0.22 -10.89
CA MET A 164 -2.80 -0.29 -10.14
C MET A 164 -2.98 -1.00 -8.80
N HIS A 165 -4.08 -0.74 -8.09
CA HIS A 165 -4.43 -1.49 -6.90
C HIS A 165 -4.62 -2.98 -7.18
N ALA A 166 -5.27 -3.36 -8.29
CA ALA A 166 -5.44 -4.76 -8.66
C ALA A 166 -4.09 -5.47 -8.87
N LEU A 167 -3.18 -4.85 -9.64
CA LEU A 167 -1.83 -5.40 -9.88
C LEU A 167 -1.04 -5.58 -8.58
N ILE A 168 -1.07 -4.58 -7.70
CA ILE A 168 -0.38 -4.65 -6.40
C ILE A 168 -1.00 -5.75 -5.53
N GLY A 169 -2.33 -5.85 -5.50
CA GLY A 169 -3.02 -6.89 -4.74
C GLY A 169 -2.64 -8.30 -5.18
N ASP A 170 -2.59 -8.54 -6.50
CA ASP A 170 -2.14 -9.80 -7.07
C ASP A 170 -0.68 -10.10 -6.71
N HIS A 171 0.19 -9.10 -6.83
CA HIS A 171 1.60 -9.27 -6.49
C HIS A 171 1.81 -9.59 -5.00
N TYR A 172 1.14 -8.89 -4.09
CA TYR A 172 1.18 -9.21 -2.66
C TYR A 172 0.70 -10.62 -2.36
N TRP A 173 -0.42 -11.03 -2.96
CA TRP A 173 -0.96 -12.37 -2.74
C TRP A 173 0.02 -13.43 -3.23
N ASN A 174 0.60 -13.25 -4.41
CA ASN A 174 1.58 -14.16 -4.98
C ASN A 174 2.85 -14.25 -4.12
N MET A 175 3.38 -13.11 -3.64
CA MET A 175 4.51 -13.08 -2.70
C MET A 175 4.18 -13.84 -1.40
N SER A 176 2.94 -13.74 -0.90
CA SER A 176 2.48 -14.49 0.28
C SER A 176 2.34 -16.00 0.08
N CYS A 177 2.53 -16.48 -1.16
CA CYS A 177 2.57 -17.89 -1.52
C CYS A 177 3.96 -18.33 -1.98
N ASP A 178 4.94 -17.41 -2.07
CA ASP A 178 6.29 -17.70 -2.52
C ASP A 178 7.23 -17.89 -1.32
N GLN A 179 7.69 -19.12 -1.14
CA GLN A 179 8.55 -19.49 -0.02
C GLN A 179 9.88 -18.74 -0.03
N ALA A 180 10.36 -18.30 -1.20
CA ALA A 180 11.57 -17.49 -1.33
C ALA A 180 11.44 -16.11 -0.66
N VAL A 181 10.22 -15.54 -0.62
CA VAL A 181 9.93 -14.28 0.06
C VAL A 181 9.76 -14.52 1.56
N ILE A 182 8.89 -15.46 1.92
CA ILE A 182 8.47 -15.70 3.31
C ILE A 182 9.63 -16.20 4.17
N SER A 183 10.50 -17.05 3.62
CA SER A 183 11.63 -17.64 4.38
C SER A 183 12.75 -16.64 4.64
N ALA A 184 12.97 -15.69 3.73
CA ALA A 184 14.00 -14.68 3.86
C ALA A 184 13.78 -13.76 5.08
N ASP A 185 12.53 -13.58 5.51
CA ASP A 185 12.20 -12.78 6.70
C ASP A 185 12.31 -13.58 8.01
N ALA A 186 12.13 -14.90 7.97
CA ALA A 186 12.27 -15.75 9.15
C ALA A 186 13.71 -15.76 9.70
N GLU A 187 14.71 -15.53 8.85
CA GLU A 187 16.12 -15.48 9.24
C GLU A 187 16.56 -14.13 9.84
N LYS A 188 15.76 -13.06 9.72
CA LYS A 188 16.13 -11.72 10.20
C LYS A 188 15.99 -11.51 11.72
N GLY A 189 15.35 -12.42 12.45
CA GLY A 189 15.12 -12.28 13.90
C GLY A 189 14.23 -11.08 14.26
N PRO A 190 13.93 -10.83 15.55
CA PRO A 190 13.10 -9.69 15.94
C PRO A 190 13.82 -8.38 15.60
N ALA A 191 13.17 -7.55 14.79
CA ALA A 191 13.66 -6.28 14.28
C ALA A 191 14.37 -5.46 15.37
N LYS A 192 15.67 -5.22 15.18
CA LYS A 192 16.34 -4.12 15.89
C LYS A 192 15.91 -2.85 15.18
N SER A 193 15.12 -2.03 15.85
CA SER A 193 14.80 -0.67 15.42
C SER A 193 16.09 0.17 15.33
N SER A 194 16.77 0.16 14.20
CA SER A 194 17.76 1.18 13.86
C SER A 194 17.02 2.35 13.21
N ALA A 195 17.04 3.50 13.86
CA ALA A 195 16.19 4.64 13.52
C ALA A 195 16.74 5.53 12.37
N ASP A 196 17.65 5.04 11.52
CA ASP A 196 18.44 5.92 10.64
C ASP A 196 18.48 5.50 9.15
N THR A 197 17.59 4.63 8.70
CA THR A 197 17.42 4.36 7.26
C THR A 197 15.97 4.56 6.83
N GLU A 198 15.72 5.53 5.95
CA GLU A 198 14.42 5.75 5.27
C GLU A 198 13.97 4.54 4.42
N ASP A 199 14.75 3.47 4.38
CA ASP A 199 14.48 2.18 3.72
C ASP A 199 13.98 1.08 4.69
N ASP A 200 13.78 1.35 5.98
CA ASP A 200 13.35 0.35 7.00
C ASP A 200 11.82 0.08 7.05
N GLU A 201 11.04 0.57 6.07
CA GLU A 201 9.59 0.36 6.00
C GLU A 201 9.17 -1.07 5.56
N PHE A 202 10.14 -1.93 5.22
CA PHE A 202 9.88 -3.25 4.61
C PHE A 202 9.75 -4.43 5.60
N ASP A 203 10.33 -4.35 6.80
CA ASP A 203 10.59 -5.57 7.58
C ASP A 203 9.34 -6.18 8.25
N GLU A 204 8.26 -5.41 8.52
CA GLU A 204 7.01 -5.97 9.05
C GLU A 204 5.97 -6.34 7.97
N GLU A 205 6.03 -5.69 6.81
CA GLU A 205 5.05 -5.87 5.73
C GLU A 205 5.25 -7.18 4.95
N ASP A 206 6.46 -7.75 4.99
CA ASP A 206 6.83 -8.91 4.16
C ASP A 206 6.52 -10.28 4.80
N SER A 207 6.02 -10.32 6.03
CA SER A 207 5.47 -11.56 6.61
C SER A 207 4.29 -12.09 5.79
N GLU A 208 4.08 -13.41 5.73
CA GLU A 208 2.94 -14.02 5.00
C GLU A 208 1.60 -13.37 5.39
N ALA A 209 1.39 -13.15 6.69
CA ALA A 209 0.21 -12.46 7.19
C ALA A 209 0.16 -11.00 6.72
N GLY A 210 1.27 -10.26 6.80
CA GLY A 210 1.37 -8.87 6.33
C GLY A 210 1.01 -8.75 4.86
N LEU A 211 1.66 -9.54 4.00
CA LEU A 211 1.43 -9.58 2.56
C LEU A 211 -0.04 -9.86 2.22
N ARG A 212 -0.69 -10.85 2.85
CA ARG A 212 -2.12 -11.13 2.61
C ARG A 212 -3.03 -9.99 3.07
N ASN A 213 -2.70 -9.34 4.19
CA ASN A 213 -3.47 -8.20 4.70
C ASN A 213 -3.37 -6.99 3.74
N GLU A 214 -2.20 -6.74 3.16
CA GLU A 214 -2.05 -5.71 2.13
C GLU A 214 -2.75 -6.12 0.82
N ALA A 215 -2.64 -7.38 0.40
CA ALA A 215 -3.31 -7.89 -0.80
C ALA A 215 -4.82 -7.59 -0.78
N VAL A 216 -5.53 -7.99 0.28
CA VAL A 216 -6.98 -7.77 0.38
C VAL A 216 -7.37 -6.30 0.53
N THR A 217 -6.49 -5.48 1.12
CA THR A 217 -6.68 -4.02 1.18
C THR A 217 -6.61 -3.42 -0.22
N HIS A 218 -5.62 -3.82 -1.02
CA HIS A 218 -5.50 -3.39 -2.41
C HIS A 218 -6.65 -3.92 -3.27
N TYR A 219 -7.09 -5.17 -3.10
CA TYR A 219 -8.28 -5.67 -3.79
C TYR A 219 -9.56 -4.91 -3.42
N ALA A 220 -9.71 -4.49 -2.16
CA ALA A 220 -10.83 -3.65 -1.73
C ALA A 220 -10.79 -2.28 -2.42
N LEU A 221 -9.62 -1.64 -2.48
CA LEU A 221 -9.42 -0.37 -3.19
C LEU A 221 -9.56 -0.50 -4.72
N ALA A 222 -9.37 -1.70 -5.26
CA ALA A 222 -9.62 -2.04 -6.66
C ALA A 222 -11.07 -2.47 -6.95
N GLU A 223 -11.95 -2.49 -5.94
CA GLU A 223 -13.35 -2.95 -6.04
C GLU A 223 -13.47 -4.43 -6.51
N LYS A 224 -12.48 -5.27 -6.19
CA LYS A 224 -12.41 -6.68 -6.59
C LYS A 224 -12.96 -7.63 -5.52
N THR A 225 -14.19 -7.41 -5.09
CA THR A 225 -14.83 -8.23 -4.03
C THR A 225 -14.96 -9.71 -4.38
N SER A 226 -15.20 -10.04 -5.65
CA SER A 226 -15.24 -11.43 -6.12
C SER A 226 -13.89 -12.14 -5.95
N LEU A 227 -12.78 -11.43 -6.22
CA LEU A 227 -11.43 -11.96 -6.06
C LEU A 227 -11.08 -12.12 -4.58
N ILE A 228 -11.44 -11.16 -3.72
CA ILE A 228 -11.32 -11.30 -2.26
C ILE A 228 -12.04 -12.58 -1.82
N LEU A 229 -13.29 -12.78 -2.25
CA LEU A 229 -14.07 -13.97 -1.89
C LEU A 229 -13.39 -15.28 -2.35
N GLU A 230 -12.83 -15.31 -3.56
CA GLU A 230 -12.05 -16.46 -4.06
C GLU A 230 -10.84 -16.75 -3.16
N LYS A 231 -10.08 -15.72 -2.79
CA LYS A 231 -8.95 -15.86 -1.88
C LYS A 231 -9.39 -16.37 -0.51
N LEU A 232 -10.47 -15.83 0.05
CA LEU A 232 -11.00 -16.28 1.34
C LEU A 232 -11.49 -17.74 1.30
N LYS A 233 -12.05 -18.20 0.18
CA LYS A 233 -12.46 -19.62 0.00
C LYS A 233 -11.28 -20.59 0.04
N SER A 234 -10.11 -20.16 -0.42
CA SER A 234 -8.90 -21.00 -0.41
C SER A 234 -8.29 -21.19 0.98
N LEU A 235 -8.71 -20.41 1.97
CA LEU A 235 -8.17 -20.45 3.33
C LEU A 235 -8.97 -21.38 4.24
N PRO A 236 -8.31 -22.05 5.21
CA PRO A 236 -8.99 -22.88 6.18
C PRO A 236 -9.94 -22.06 7.07
N GLY A 237 -10.94 -22.74 7.64
CA GLY A 237 -11.78 -22.14 8.67
C GLY A 237 -11.08 -22.03 10.02
N PRO A 238 -11.72 -21.34 10.98
CA PRO A 238 -11.15 -21.15 12.30
C PRO A 238 -11.00 -22.48 13.04
N THR A 239 -9.87 -22.64 13.71
CA THR A 239 -9.60 -23.74 14.65
C THR A 239 -10.34 -23.53 15.97
N ASP A 240 -10.40 -24.56 16.81
CA ASP A 240 -11.00 -24.46 18.15
C ASP A 240 -10.24 -23.48 19.05
N GLU A 241 -8.91 -23.38 18.90
CA GLU A 241 -8.08 -22.44 19.66
C GLU A 241 -8.37 -20.99 19.26
N GLU A 242 -8.39 -20.70 17.96
CA GLU A 242 -8.76 -19.39 17.41
C GLU A 242 -10.22 -19.02 17.68
N SER A 243 -11.09 -20.01 17.96
CA SER A 243 -12.50 -19.77 18.28
C SER A 243 -12.76 -19.64 19.78
N LYS A 244 -11.76 -19.81 20.65
CA LYS A 244 -11.94 -19.84 22.10
C LYS A 244 -12.05 -18.44 22.68
N LEU A 245 -13.03 -18.19 23.55
CA LEU A 245 -13.19 -16.90 24.22
C LEU A 245 -11.92 -16.53 25.00
N GLY A 246 -11.38 -15.34 24.71
CA GLY A 246 -10.17 -14.84 25.35
C GLY A 246 -8.88 -15.50 24.85
N HIS A 247 -8.88 -16.06 23.63
CA HIS A 247 -7.66 -16.52 22.99
C HIS A 247 -6.63 -15.39 22.89
N THR A 248 -5.36 -15.75 23.01
CA THR A 248 -4.23 -14.82 22.88
C THR A 248 -3.54 -14.93 21.53
N CYS A 249 -3.88 -15.95 20.73
CA CYS A 249 -3.42 -16.08 19.36
C CYS A 249 -4.15 -15.07 18.44
N PRO A 250 -3.59 -14.75 17.27
CA PRO A 250 -4.30 -14.00 16.26
C PRO A 250 -5.60 -14.72 15.83
N PRO A 251 -6.64 -13.98 15.40
CA PRO A 251 -7.83 -14.61 14.85
C PRO A 251 -7.51 -15.39 13.58
N CYS A 252 -8.38 -16.35 13.25
CA CYS A 252 -8.27 -17.11 12.00
C CYS A 252 -8.07 -16.18 10.81
N GLN A 253 -7.04 -16.46 10.01
CA GLN A 253 -6.61 -15.58 8.93
C GLN A 253 -7.73 -15.27 7.94
N ARG A 254 -8.57 -16.24 7.59
CA ARG A 254 -9.72 -16.05 6.68
C ARG A 254 -10.69 -14.99 7.20
N ASP A 255 -11.02 -15.08 8.49
CA ASP A 255 -11.98 -14.21 9.16
C ASP A 255 -11.40 -12.81 9.42
N ALA A 256 -10.10 -12.74 9.73
CA ALA A 256 -9.36 -11.49 9.84
C ALA A 256 -9.27 -10.74 8.50
N LEU A 257 -8.98 -11.45 7.40
CA LEU A 257 -8.90 -10.86 6.06
C LEU A 257 -10.27 -10.39 5.56
N LEU A 258 -11.36 -11.12 5.85
CA LEU A 258 -12.73 -10.64 5.62
C LEU A 258 -12.95 -9.30 6.34
N THR A 259 -12.64 -9.26 7.63
CA THR A 259 -12.84 -8.07 8.46
C THR A 259 -12.05 -6.89 7.94
N ARG A 260 -10.77 -7.09 7.60
CA ARG A 260 -9.93 -6.06 7.00
C ARG A 260 -10.51 -5.55 5.69
N SER A 261 -10.95 -6.44 4.80
CA SER A 261 -11.56 -6.06 3.52
C SER A 261 -12.81 -5.19 3.70
N VAL A 262 -13.69 -5.57 4.63
CA VAL A 262 -14.92 -4.81 4.96
C VAL A 262 -14.58 -3.45 5.54
N LEU A 263 -13.64 -3.38 6.48
CA LEU A 263 -13.19 -2.12 7.07
C LEU A 263 -12.57 -1.19 6.03
N SER A 264 -11.74 -1.71 5.11
CA SER A 264 -11.15 -0.95 4.01
C SER A 264 -12.22 -0.38 3.07
N LEU A 265 -13.20 -1.21 2.65
CA LEU A 265 -14.30 -0.77 1.80
C LEU A 265 -15.16 0.31 2.48
N LEU A 266 -15.48 0.15 3.76
CA LEU A 266 -16.23 1.15 4.51
C LEU A 266 -15.43 2.44 4.71
N ALA A 267 -14.12 2.37 4.95
CA ALA A 267 -13.28 3.55 5.12
C ALA A 267 -13.20 4.45 3.86
N ILE A 268 -13.41 3.86 2.67
CA ILE A 268 -13.54 4.58 1.39
C ILE A 268 -14.99 4.79 0.94
N GLU A 269 -15.95 4.62 1.86
CA GLU A 269 -17.38 4.90 1.61
C GLU A 269 -18.06 3.94 0.62
N ASN A 270 -17.46 2.78 0.37
CA ASN A 270 -18.01 1.75 -0.50
C ASN A 270 -18.86 0.71 0.27
N LEU A 271 -20.00 1.17 0.79
CA LEU A 271 -20.96 0.33 1.53
C LEU A 271 -21.55 -0.79 0.67
N LYS A 272 -21.75 -0.54 -0.64
CA LYS A 272 -22.35 -1.49 -1.58
C LYS A 272 -21.50 -2.75 -1.72
N ASP A 273 -20.21 -2.57 -1.96
CA ASP A 273 -19.31 -3.71 -2.17
C ASP A 273 -18.99 -4.41 -0.85
N ALA A 274 -18.91 -3.67 0.26
CA ALA A 274 -18.78 -4.26 1.60
C ALA A 274 -19.98 -5.18 1.91
N THR A 275 -21.20 -4.73 1.58
CA THR A 275 -22.43 -5.52 1.75
C THR A 275 -22.45 -6.75 0.86
N THR A 276 -22.02 -6.60 -0.40
CA THR A 276 -21.91 -7.70 -1.35
C THR A 276 -20.92 -8.76 -0.85
N LEU A 277 -19.73 -8.35 -0.40
CA LEU A 277 -18.71 -9.24 0.12
C LEU A 277 -19.19 -10.03 1.34
N VAL A 278 -19.79 -9.37 2.33
CA VAL A 278 -20.31 -10.04 3.54
C VAL A 278 -21.45 -11.00 3.20
N SER A 279 -22.37 -10.61 2.32
CA SER A 279 -23.49 -11.46 1.91
C SER A 279 -23.02 -12.71 1.17
N SER A 280 -22.04 -12.57 0.26
CA SER A 280 -21.47 -13.69 -0.47
C SER A 280 -20.63 -14.59 0.44
N PHE A 281 -19.86 -14.03 1.38
CA PHE A 281 -19.14 -14.81 2.38
C PHE A 281 -20.10 -15.66 3.23
N ALA A 282 -21.17 -15.05 3.75
CA ALA A 282 -22.17 -15.73 4.56
C ALA A 282 -22.89 -16.87 3.79
N LYS A 283 -23.04 -16.72 2.46
CA LYS A 283 -23.69 -17.71 1.61
C LYS A 283 -22.76 -18.85 1.18
N GLU A 284 -21.48 -18.55 0.93
CA GLU A 284 -20.59 -19.45 0.18
C GLU A 284 -19.44 -20.02 1.01
N ILE A 285 -19.12 -19.43 2.17
CA ILE A 285 -17.94 -19.78 2.98
C ILE A 285 -18.33 -20.11 4.42
N GLU A 286 -19.21 -19.31 5.02
CA GLU A 286 -19.66 -19.53 6.39
C GLU A 286 -20.50 -20.82 6.46
N THR A 287 -20.08 -21.74 7.33
CA THR A 287 -20.73 -23.04 7.50
C THR A 287 -21.75 -23.05 8.62
N ARG A 288 -21.66 -22.08 9.55
CA ARG A 288 -22.59 -21.93 10.66
C ARG A 288 -23.87 -21.23 10.18
N THR A 289 -24.99 -21.72 10.68
CA THR A 289 -26.30 -21.09 10.48
C THR A 289 -26.39 -19.74 11.20
N ALA A 290 -27.35 -18.90 10.76
CA ALA A 290 -27.60 -17.61 11.42
C ALA A 290 -27.95 -17.77 12.91
N ASP A 291 -28.68 -18.83 13.27
CA ASP A 291 -29.03 -19.12 14.67
C ASP A 291 -27.82 -19.55 15.50
N GLU A 292 -26.90 -20.33 14.92
CA GLU A 292 -25.63 -20.69 15.58
C GLU A 292 -24.73 -19.47 15.79
N LEU A 293 -24.59 -18.61 14.78
CA LEU A 293 -23.81 -17.38 14.89
C LEU A 293 -24.41 -16.42 15.93
N LYS A 294 -25.73 -16.26 15.93
CA LYS A 294 -26.45 -15.44 16.91
C LYS A 294 -26.32 -16.02 18.32
N LYS A 295 -26.44 -17.34 18.48
CA LYS A 295 -26.24 -18.00 19.76
C LYS A 295 -24.82 -17.80 20.26
N SER A 296 -23.81 -18.03 19.42
CA SER A 296 -22.40 -17.84 19.79
C SER A 296 -22.08 -16.40 20.19
N TYR A 297 -22.78 -15.42 19.62
CA TYR A 297 -22.63 -14.03 20.04
C TYR A 297 -23.33 -13.68 21.36
N LEU A 298 -24.53 -14.24 21.60
CA LEU A 298 -25.35 -13.91 22.78
C LEU A 298 -25.01 -14.75 24.01
N ASP A 299 -24.56 -15.99 23.81
CA ASP A 299 -24.30 -16.97 24.85
C ASP A 299 -22.82 -16.97 25.24
N LYS A 300 -22.45 -16.12 26.19
CA LYS A 300 -21.07 -16.04 26.71
C LYS A 300 -20.63 -17.31 27.47
N THR A 301 -21.52 -18.29 27.65
CA THR A 301 -21.22 -19.54 28.36
C THR A 301 -20.73 -20.65 27.44
N ASP A 302 -20.84 -20.46 26.11
CA ASP A 302 -20.34 -21.43 25.12
C ASP A 302 -18.81 -21.46 25.02
N GLY A 303 -18.13 -20.49 25.66
CA GLY A 303 -16.68 -20.37 25.68
C GLY A 303 -16.07 -20.00 24.34
N LYS A 304 -16.86 -19.46 23.39
CA LYS A 304 -16.39 -19.07 22.06
C LYS A 304 -16.23 -17.56 21.91
N ALA A 305 -15.22 -17.16 21.14
CA ALA A 305 -15.01 -15.78 20.76
C ALA A 305 -16.10 -15.32 19.77
N PRO A 306 -16.52 -14.04 19.81
CA PRO A 306 -17.46 -13.49 18.86
C PRO A 306 -16.98 -13.62 17.41
N SER A 307 -17.82 -14.18 16.54
CA SER A 307 -17.46 -14.38 15.13
C SER A 307 -17.25 -13.05 14.37
N HIS A 308 -16.19 -12.98 13.57
CA HIS A 308 -15.88 -11.83 12.70
C HIS A 308 -16.97 -11.56 11.65
N ILE A 309 -17.66 -12.58 11.14
CA ILE A 309 -18.79 -12.37 10.21
C ILE A 309 -19.96 -11.66 10.92
N MET A 310 -20.15 -11.89 12.22
CA MET A 310 -21.16 -11.18 13.02
C MET A 310 -20.77 -9.72 13.22
N PHE A 311 -19.49 -9.44 13.54
CA PHE A 311 -18.97 -8.07 13.59
C PHE A 311 -19.24 -7.33 12.28
N CYS A 312 -18.84 -7.91 11.15
CA CYS A 312 -19.01 -7.31 9.83
C CYS A 312 -20.50 -7.08 9.50
N SER A 313 -21.35 -8.07 9.76
CA SER A 313 -22.79 -7.95 9.51
C SER A 313 -23.43 -6.85 10.36
N MET A 314 -23.10 -6.76 11.65
CA MET A 314 -23.61 -5.70 12.53
C MET A 314 -23.09 -4.33 12.12
N LEU A 315 -21.80 -4.23 11.78
CA LEU A 315 -21.18 -2.99 11.35
C LEU A 315 -21.86 -2.42 10.11
N LEU A 316 -22.11 -3.26 9.10
CA LEU A 316 -22.84 -2.86 7.88
C LEU A 316 -24.24 -2.35 8.22
N ARG A 317 -24.99 -3.07 9.06
CA ARG A 317 -26.33 -2.64 9.48
C ARG A 317 -26.32 -1.32 10.23
N ILE A 318 -25.27 -1.02 10.99
CA ILE A 318 -25.11 0.26 11.67
C ILE A 318 -24.77 1.37 10.67
N CYS A 319 -23.90 1.10 9.68
CA CYS A 319 -23.52 2.05 8.63
C CYS A 319 -24.63 2.33 7.60
N GLU A 320 -25.56 1.39 7.40
CA GLU A 320 -26.78 1.57 6.58
C GLU A 320 -27.79 2.56 7.20
N LYS A 321 -27.62 2.90 8.49
CA LYS A 321 -28.52 3.79 9.23
C LYS A 321 -27.98 5.22 9.25
N ASP A 322 -28.69 6.09 9.95
CA ASP A 322 -28.29 7.48 10.11
C ASP A 322 -27.27 7.67 11.24
N VAL A 323 -26.74 8.89 11.35
CA VAL A 323 -25.76 9.32 12.36
C VAL A 323 -26.20 9.00 13.81
N LYS A 324 -27.50 8.79 14.08
CA LYS A 324 -28.00 8.50 15.44
C LYS A 324 -27.59 7.12 15.95
N THR A 325 -27.11 6.23 15.08
CA THR A 325 -26.56 4.93 15.48
C THR A 325 -25.10 5.01 15.91
N ALA A 326 -24.50 6.21 16.01
CA ALA A 326 -23.15 6.42 16.54
C ALA A 326 -22.88 5.67 17.87
N PRO A 327 -23.79 5.66 18.88
CA PRO A 327 -23.57 4.90 20.10
C PRO A 327 -23.46 3.39 19.88
N LEU A 328 -24.19 2.84 18.88
CA LEU A 328 -24.11 1.43 18.51
C LEU A 328 -22.77 1.12 17.84
N PHE A 329 -22.27 2.01 16.99
CA PHE A 329 -20.95 1.88 16.39
C PHE A 329 -19.85 1.86 17.45
N THR A 330 -19.83 2.85 18.36
CA THR A 330 -18.85 2.91 19.46
C THR A 330 -18.93 1.68 20.35
N TRP A 331 -20.15 1.22 20.65
CA TRP A 331 -20.36 0.01 21.43
C TRP A 331 -19.81 -1.23 20.72
N LEU A 332 -20.07 -1.38 19.41
CA LEU A 332 -19.61 -2.51 18.61
C LEU A 332 -18.09 -2.59 18.57
N VAL A 333 -17.42 -1.49 18.21
CA VAL A 333 -15.95 -1.43 18.14
C VAL A 333 -15.32 -1.72 19.50
N ARG A 334 -15.89 -1.20 20.59
CA ARG A 334 -15.42 -1.49 21.95
C ARG A 334 -15.60 -2.96 22.33
N ASN A 335 -16.75 -3.55 22.01
CA ASN A 335 -17.06 -4.94 22.38
C ASN A 335 -16.21 -5.96 21.61
N PHE A 336 -15.80 -5.64 20.39
CA PHE A 336 -14.88 -6.44 19.58
C PHE A 336 -13.42 -5.98 19.71
N GLY A 337 -13.12 -5.03 20.61
CA GLY A 337 -11.80 -4.40 20.69
C GLY A 337 -10.65 -5.37 20.98
N ALA A 338 -10.91 -6.44 21.74
CA ALA A 338 -9.92 -7.49 21.99
C ALA A 338 -9.57 -8.25 20.70
N GLU A 339 -10.60 -8.73 19.98
CA GLU A 339 -10.45 -9.42 18.69
C GLU A 339 -9.79 -8.54 17.62
N LEU A 340 -10.22 -7.28 17.53
CA LEU A 340 -9.63 -6.32 16.59
C LEU A 340 -8.18 -5.97 16.97
N GLY A 341 -7.84 -6.01 18.27
CA GLY A 341 -6.51 -5.73 18.79
C GLY A 341 -5.49 -6.85 18.58
N THR A 342 -5.95 -8.09 18.39
CA THR A 342 -5.09 -9.26 18.08
C THR A 342 -4.89 -9.48 16.58
N MET A 343 -5.62 -8.74 15.72
CA MET A 343 -5.40 -8.76 14.28
C MET A 343 -4.01 -8.21 13.93
N HIS A 344 -3.44 -8.70 12.83
CA HIS A 344 -2.19 -8.19 12.28
C HIS A 344 -2.29 -6.66 12.03
N ASN A 345 -1.29 -5.90 12.48
CA ASN A 345 -1.22 -4.44 12.43
C ASN A 345 -2.51 -3.75 12.96
N PRO A 346 -2.75 -3.77 14.29
CA PRO A 346 -3.97 -3.25 14.91
C PRO A 346 -4.13 -1.73 14.74
N GLU A 347 -3.03 -0.99 14.55
CA GLU A 347 -3.09 0.45 14.28
C GLU A 347 -3.75 0.76 12.92
N LYS A 348 -3.51 -0.06 11.88
CA LYS A 348 -4.27 0.06 10.61
C LYS A 348 -5.77 -0.18 10.82
N ILE A 349 -6.15 -1.16 11.64
CA ILE A 349 -7.56 -1.44 12.00
C ILE A 349 -8.20 -0.26 12.75
N LYS A 350 -7.46 0.33 13.68
CA LYS A 350 -7.88 1.55 14.41
C LYS A 350 -8.04 2.75 13.48
N SER A 351 -7.16 2.90 12.49
CA SER A 351 -7.27 3.94 11.45
C SER A 351 -8.56 3.78 10.64
N TYR A 352 -8.88 2.56 10.18
CA TYR A 352 -10.14 2.29 9.47
C TYR A 352 -11.37 2.57 10.33
N THR A 353 -11.42 2.04 11.55
CA THR A 353 -12.57 2.28 12.45
C THR A 353 -12.73 3.76 12.80
N THR A 354 -11.63 4.50 12.98
CA THR A 354 -11.68 5.95 13.17
C THR A 354 -12.23 6.67 11.94
N LYS A 355 -11.79 6.28 10.74
CA LYS A 355 -12.27 6.84 9.47
C LYS A 355 -13.76 6.56 9.26
N ILE A 356 -14.21 5.34 9.55
CA ILE A 356 -15.64 4.95 9.49
C ILE A 356 -16.46 5.78 10.49
N GLY A 357 -15.97 5.91 11.73
CA GLY A 357 -16.54 6.75 12.78
C GLY A 357 -16.80 8.19 12.31
N LYS A 358 -15.79 8.78 11.68
CA LYS A 358 -15.86 10.13 11.14
C LYS A 358 -16.85 10.24 9.98
N VAL A 359 -16.82 9.32 9.03
CA VAL A 359 -17.59 9.47 7.78
C VAL A 359 -19.07 9.13 7.95
N TYR A 360 -19.40 8.05 8.64
CA TYR A 360 -20.80 7.61 8.78
C TYR A 360 -21.50 8.25 9.99
N PHE A 361 -20.76 8.70 11.00
CA PHE A 361 -21.33 9.08 12.29
C PHE A 361 -20.84 10.43 12.83
N ASP A 362 -20.03 11.18 12.07
CA ASP A 362 -19.43 12.47 12.47
C ASP A 362 -18.70 12.42 13.83
N ILE A 363 -18.16 11.25 14.18
CA ILE A 363 -17.35 11.08 15.39
C ILE A 363 -15.99 11.70 15.12
N GLN A 364 -15.65 12.73 15.89
CA GLN A 364 -14.35 13.38 15.76
C GLN A 364 -13.24 12.40 16.20
N PRO A 365 -12.16 12.27 15.40
CA PRO A 365 -11.04 11.42 15.77
C PRO A 365 -10.40 11.92 17.07
N PRO A 366 -9.81 11.02 17.89
CA PRO A 366 -9.03 11.44 19.03
C PRO A 366 -7.94 12.44 18.61
N PRO A 367 -7.67 13.49 19.40
CA PRO A 367 -6.61 14.44 19.07
C PRO A 367 -5.26 13.71 18.97
N SER A 368 -4.42 14.15 18.03
CA SER A 368 -3.08 13.58 17.85
C SER A 368 -2.21 13.85 19.09
N MET A 369 -1.18 13.02 19.32
CA MET A 369 -0.23 13.27 20.42
C MET A 369 0.44 14.65 20.31
N MET A 370 0.70 15.15 19.09
CA MET A 370 1.17 16.53 18.89
C MET A 370 0.14 17.56 19.36
N ALA A 371 -1.14 17.41 19.01
CA ALA A 371 -2.19 18.32 19.47
C ALA A 371 -2.37 18.25 21.00
N MET A 372 -2.15 17.07 21.59
CA MET A 372 -2.19 16.88 23.04
C MET A 372 -0.97 17.54 23.74
N MET A 373 0.23 17.43 23.14
CA MET A 373 1.45 18.08 23.63
C MET A 373 1.41 19.60 23.47
N GLU A 374 0.86 20.10 22.36
CA GLU A 374 0.63 21.53 22.12
C GLU A 374 -0.38 22.11 23.10
N ASN A 375 -1.47 21.40 23.39
CA ASN A 375 -2.43 21.79 24.43
C ASN A 375 -1.81 21.75 25.84
N MET A 376 -0.93 20.78 26.12
CA MET A 376 -0.26 20.67 27.41
C MET A 376 0.80 21.78 27.59
N MET A 377 1.58 22.10 26.54
CA MET A 377 2.48 23.25 26.55
C MET A 377 1.73 24.59 26.57
N GLY A 378 0.56 24.68 25.92
CA GLY A 378 -0.32 25.84 25.98
C GLY A 378 -0.88 26.07 27.39
N MET A 379 -1.21 25.00 28.11
CA MET A 379 -1.62 25.09 29.52
C MET A 379 -0.47 25.36 30.49
N MET A 380 0.76 24.96 30.16
CA MET A 380 1.93 25.18 31.02
C MET A 380 2.66 26.51 30.73
N GLY A 381 2.55 27.02 29.50
CA GLY A 381 3.12 28.29 29.04
C GLY A 381 2.11 29.46 29.01
N GLY A 382 0.81 29.17 29.13
CA GLY A 382 -0.26 30.16 29.25
C GLY A 382 -0.45 30.58 30.70
N GLY A 383 0.21 31.68 31.09
CA GLY A 383 0.21 32.26 32.43
C GLY A 383 -1.18 32.33 33.10
N GLY A 384 -1.41 31.40 34.02
CA GLY A 384 -2.68 31.27 34.75
C GLY A 384 -2.53 30.62 36.13
N MET A 385 -1.34 30.67 36.73
CA MET A 385 -1.15 30.44 38.16
C MET A 385 -0.43 31.65 38.78
N GLY A 386 -1.03 32.83 38.58
CA GLY A 386 -0.92 33.95 39.51
C GLY A 386 -1.67 33.63 40.80
N GLY A 387 -1.24 32.59 41.51
CA GLY A 387 -1.62 32.38 42.90
C GLY A 387 -0.99 33.51 43.70
N GLY A 388 -1.81 34.49 44.07
CA GLY A 388 -1.39 35.70 44.75
C GLY A 388 -0.58 35.40 46.01
N MET A 389 0.74 35.56 45.90
CA MET A 389 1.55 35.88 47.06
C MET A 389 1.13 37.27 47.52
N ASN A 390 0.48 37.33 48.68
CA ASN A 390 0.09 38.56 49.34
C ASN A 390 1.33 39.45 49.52
N PRO A 391 1.34 40.70 48.99
CA PRO A 391 2.48 41.62 49.14
C PRO A 391 2.92 41.82 50.60
N ALA A 392 1.98 41.70 51.56
CA ALA A 392 2.28 41.77 52.99
C ALA A 392 3.15 40.60 53.48
N MET A 393 3.04 39.42 52.86
CA MET A 393 3.85 38.25 53.21
C MET A 393 5.29 38.40 52.71
N MET A 394 5.48 38.98 51.51
CA MET A 394 6.80 39.24 50.94
C MET A 394 7.54 40.34 51.72
N GLN A 395 6.81 41.35 52.23
CA GLN A 395 7.37 42.41 53.06
C GLN A 395 7.82 41.90 54.45
N ASN A 396 7.05 40.99 55.07
CA ASN A 396 7.45 40.36 56.33
C ASN A 396 8.64 39.42 56.18
N MET A 397 8.81 38.78 55.01
CA MET A 397 9.92 37.87 54.77
C MET A 397 11.25 38.63 54.54
N MET A 398 11.22 39.81 53.91
CA MET A 398 12.41 40.67 53.82
C MET A 398 12.80 41.28 55.17
N ALA A 399 11.82 41.64 56.02
CA ALA A 399 12.11 42.16 57.36
C ALA A 399 12.78 41.11 58.27
N ALA A 400 12.46 39.82 58.08
CA ALA A 400 13.06 38.72 58.84
C ALA A 400 14.48 38.34 58.38
N MET A 401 14.86 38.66 57.13
CA MET A 401 16.20 38.37 56.59
C MET A 401 17.21 39.51 56.73
N GLY A 402 16.76 40.70 57.16
CA GLY A 402 17.62 41.89 57.34
C GLY A 402 18.16 42.12 58.75
N GLY A 403 17.88 41.23 59.70
CA GLY A 403 18.20 41.42 61.13
C GLY A 403 18.97 40.25 61.73
N GLY A 404 20.26 40.12 61.38
CA GLY A 404 21.17 39.14 61.97
C GLY A 404 22.62 39.43 61.60
N MET A 405 23.21 40.41 62.27
CA MET A 405 24.65 40.41 62.58
C MET A 405 24.92 39.39 63.67
#